data_AF-A0A1H5ZRQ8-F1
#
_entry.id   AF-A0A1H5ZRQ8-F1
#
_cell.length_a   1.000
_cell.length_b   1.000
_cell.length_c   1.000
_cell.angle_alpha   90.00
_cell.angle_beta   90.00
_cell.angle_gamma   90.00
#
_symmetry.space_group_name_H-M   'P 1'
#
loop_
_entity.id
_entity.type
_entity.pdbx_description
1 polymer ?
#
loop_
_entity_poly.entity_id
_entity_poly.type
_entity_poly.pdbx_seq_one_letter_code
_entity_poly.pdbx_strand_id
1 'polypeptide(L)' 'MSNTSSTSSGIGFFGLLTIVFIVLKLTKFIAWSWYYVLMPVWIPFAIGIGFLFIAGLLGLFQHFRKK' A
#
# COMPACT_ATOMS: atom_id res chain seq x y z
N MET A 1 12.08 34.06 -9.45
CA MET A 1 12.48 33.02 -8.48
C MET A 1 11.92 31.69 -8.96
N SER A 2 12.74 30.84 -9.56
CA SER A 2 12.32 29.52 -10.05
C SER A 2 12.28 28.53 -8.90
N ASN A 3 11.10 28.22 -8.37
CA ASN A 3 10.92 27.07 -7.49
C ASN A 3 11.11 25.80 -8.31
N THR A 4 12.34 25.29 -8.37
CA THR A 4 12.59 23.92 -8.80
C THR A 4 12.13 23.02 -7.67
N SER A 5 10.86 22.63 -7.71
CA SER A 5 10.32 21.53 -6.91
C SER A 5 11.03 20.26 -7.36
N SER A 6 12.14 19.94 -6.71
CA SER A 6 12.83 18.67 -6.87
C SER A 6 11.89 17.57 -6.35
N THR A 7 11.13 16.98 -7.27
CA THR A 7 10.34 15.79 -7.04
C THR A 7 11.28 14.63 -6.77
N SER A 8 11.63 14.46 -5.49
CA SER A 8 12.33 13.30 -4.96
C SER A 8 11.43 12.06 -5.09
N SER A 9 11.41 11.50 -6.31
CA SER A 9 10.78 10.22 -6.62
C SER A 9 11.69 9.10 -6.11
N GLY A 10 11.80 8.99 -4.78
CA GLY A 10 12.47 7.87 -4.12
C GLY A 10 11.51 6.69 -4.05
N ILE A 11 12.02 5.48 -4.32
CA ILE A 11 11.28 4.25 -4.03
C ILE A 11 10.91 4.29 -2.53
N GLY A 12 9.61 4.20 -2.23
CA GLY A 12 9.13 4.24 -0.85
C GLY A 12 9.72 3.07 -0.05
N PHE A 13 9.86 3.23 1.26
CA PHE A 13 10.39 2.19 2.16
C PHE A 13 9.71 0.82 1.96
N PHE A 14 8.40 0.81 1.73
CA PHE A 14 7.63 -0.40 1.39
C PHE A 14 8.04 -1.05 0.07
N GLY A 15 8.45 -0.28 -0.94
CA GLY A 15 8.96 -0.78 -2.21
C GLY A 15 10.28 -1.55 -2.02
N LEU A 16 11.23 -0.99 -1.26
CA LEU A 16 12.48 -1.69 -0.92
C LEU A 16 12.21 -2.96 -0.12
N LEU A 17 11.33 -2.88 0.88
CA LEU A 17 10.97 -4.04 1.70
C LEU A 17 10.37 -5.15 0.83
N THR A 18 9.50 -4.80 -0.12
CA THR A 18 8.91 -5.73 -1.09
C THR A 18 10.00 -6.40 -1.94
N ILE A 19 10.94 -5.63 -2.48
CA ILE A 19 12.05 -6.16 -3.29
C ILE A 19 12.94 -7.10 -2.46
N VAL A 20 13.29 -6.72 -1.22
CA VAL A 20 14.08 -7.57 -0.31
C VAL A 20 13.38 -8.89 -0.02
N PHE A 21 12.08 -8.88 0.29
CA PHE A 21 11.30 -10.10 0.49
C PHE A 21 11.23 -11.01 -0.75
N ILE A 22 11.14 -10.43 -1.95
CA ILE A 22 11.20 -11.17 -3.23
C ILE A 22 12.57 -11.83 -3.40
N VAL A 23 13.65 -11.10 -3.15
CA VAL A 23 15.03 -11.61 -3.28
C VAL A 23 15.29 -12.73 -2.28
N LEU A 24 14.90 -12.59 -1.00
CA LEU A 24 15.07 -13.65 0.01
C LEU A 24 14.30 -14.94 -0.33
N LYS A 25 13.14 -14.84 -1.00
CA LYS A 25 12.40 -16.01 -1.48
C LYS A 25 13.14 -16.72 -2.61
N LEU A 26 13.73 -15.96 -3.54
CA LEU A 26 14.47 -16.51 -4.68
C LEU A 26 15.80 -17.16 -4.25
N THR A 27 16.46 -16.61 -3.23
CA THR A 27 17.67 -17.21 -2.63
C THR A 27 17.37 -18.42 -1.74
N LYS A 28 16.12 -18.93 -1.73
CA LYS A 28 15.68 -20.13 -1.01
C LYS A 28 15.90 -20.09 0.51
N PHE A 29 16.10 -18.90 1.10
CA PHE A 29 16.19 -18.75 2.56
C PHE A 29 14.84 -18.99 3.26
N ILE A 30 13.73 -18.73 2.55
CA ILE A 30 12.36 -18.94 3.02
C ILE A 30 11.63 -19.93 2.09
N ALA A 31 11.14 -21.05 2.64
CA ALA A 31 10.33 -22.03 1.90
C ALA A 31 8.84 -21.66 1.79
N TRP A 32 8.46 -20.51 2.32
CA TRP A 32 7.06 -20.17 2.56
C TRP A 32 6.30 -19.73 1.30
N SER A 33 4.97 -19.89 1.34
CA SER A 33 4.09 -19.56 0.22
C SER A 33 4.19 -18.10 -0.22
N TRP A 34 4.01 -17.86 -1.51
CA TRP A 34 4.14 -16.53 -2.13
C TRP A 34 3.19 -15.49 -1.53
N TYR A 35 2.04 -15.94 -1.05
CA TYR A 35 1.06 -15.14 -0.33
C TYR A 35 1.67 -14.27 0.79
N TYR A 36 2.63 -14.81 1.52
CA TYR A 36 3.21 -14.10 2.65
C TYR A 36 4.34 -13.14 2.28
N VAL A 37 5.01 -13.39 1.15
CA VAL A 37 5.99 -12.45 0.58
C VAL A 37 5.32 -11.15 0.12
N LEU A 38 4.03 -11.21 -0.20
CA LEU A 38 3.23 -10.05 -0.54
C LEU A 38 2.62 -9.34 0.69
N MET A 39 2.68 -9.90 1.90
CA MET A 39 2.17 -9.24 3.13
C MET A 39 2.59 -7.76 3.26
N PRO A 40 3.88 -7.37 3.03
CA PRO A 40 4.27 -5.96 3.09
C PRO A 40 3.55 -5.06 2.08
N VAL A 41 3.10 -5.59 0.95
CA VAL A 41 2.29 -4.88 -0.07
C VAL A 41 0.81 -4.88 0.28
N TRP A 42 0.33 -5.92 0.96
CA TRP A 42 -1.08 -6.05 1.32
C TRP A 42 -1.49 -5.09 2.44
N ILE A 43 -0.59 -4.73 3.35
CA ILE A 43 -0.87 -3.74 4.41
C ILE A 43 -1.30 -2.38 3.83
N PRO A 44 -0.52 -1.71 2.96
CA PRO A 44 -0.94 -0.44 2.35
C PRO A 44 -2.14 -0.61 1.41
N PHE A 45 -2.30 -1.77 0.78
CA PHE A 45 -3.48 -2.02 -0.06
C PHE A 45 -4.76 -2.14 0.77
N ALA A 46 -4.71 -2.88 1.87
CA ALA A 46 -5.81 -3.06 2.81
C ALA A 46 -6.17 -1.75 3.51
N ILE A 47 -5.19 -0.93 3.90
CA ILE A 47 -5.45 0.40 4.47
C ILE A 47 -6.16 1.30 3.45
N GLY A 48 -5.73 1.28 2.18
CA GLY A 48 -6.35 2.05 1.10
C GLY A 48 -7.80 1.60 0.82
N ILE A 49 -8.02 0.30 0.67
CA ILE A 49 -9.35 -0.29 0.49
C ILE A 49 -10.26 0.04 1.67
N GLY A 50 -9.76 -0.09 2.90
CA GLY A 50 -10.54 0.17 4.11
C GLY A 50 -10.95 1.63 4.19
N PHE A 51 -10.03 2.55 3.88
CA PHE A 51 -10.31 3.98 3.88
C PHE A 51 -11.36 4.35 2.83
N LEU A 52 -11.25 3.80 1.61
CA LEU A 52 -12.24 4.00 0.55
C LEU A 52 -13.63 3.45 0.94
N PHE A 53 -13.66 2.27 1.57
CA PHE A 53 -14.90 1.64 2.01
C PHE A 53 -15.58 2.46 3.12
N ILE A 54 -14.82 2.91 4.13
CA ILE A 54 -15.32 3.80 5.18
C ILE A 54 -15.80 5.12 4.58
N ALA A 55 -15.03 5.74 3.68
CA ALA A 55 -15.40 7.00 3.04
C ALA A 55 -16.69 6.86 2.20
N GLY A 56 -16.84 5.76 1.48
CA GLY A 56 -18.05 5.43 0.72
C GLY A 56 -19.25 5.20 1.63
N LEU A 57 -19.10 4.43 2.72
CA LEU A 57 -20.15 4.20 3.71
C LEU A 57 -20.56 5.50 4.40
N LEU A 58 -19.60 6.34 4.82
CA LEU A 58 -19.88 7.65 5.41
C LEU A 58 -20.59 8.57 4.40
N GLY A 59 -20.12 8.63 3.15
CA GLY A 59 -20.76 9.42 2.09
C GLY A 59 -22.19 8.97 1.81
N LEU A 60 -22.42 7.66 1.69
CA LEU A 60 -23.74 7.07 1.50
C LEU A 60 -24.63 7.33 2.73
N PHE A 61 -24.11 7.14 3.94
CA PHE A 61 -24.83 7.38 5.18
C PHE A 61 -25.22 8.86 5.33
N GLN A 62 -24.31 9.79 5.03
CA GLN A 62 -24.59 11.23 5.00
C GLN A 62 -25.64 11.58 3.94
N HIS A 63 -25.59 10.92 2.78
CA HIS A 63 -26.58 11.10 1.71
C HIS A 63 -27.99 10.65 2.16
N PHE A 64 -28.10 9.50 2.83
CA PHE A 64 -29.37 9.02 3.38
C PHE A 64 -29.88 9.88 4.54
N ARG A 65 -28.98 10.47 5.35
CA ARG A 65 -29.37 11.31 6.49
C ARG A 65 -29.82 12.72 6.11
N LYS A 66 -29.55 13.15 4.87
CA LYS A 66 -29.92 14.48 4.35
C LYS A 66 -31.24 14.50 3.56
N LYS A 67 -31.81 13.35 3.23
CA LYS A 67 -33.18 13.22 2.72
C LYS A 67 -34.16 13.08 3.87
#